data_AF-B4VSX0-F1
#
_entry.id   AF-B4VSX0-F1
#
_cell.length_a   1.000
_cell.length_b   1.000
_cell.length_c   1.000
_cell.angle_alpha   90.00
_cell.angle_beta   90.00
_cell.angle_gamma   90.00
#
_symmetry.space_group_name_H-M   'P 1'
#
loop_
_entity.id
_entity.type
_entity.pdbx_description
1 polymer ?
#
loop_
_entity_poly.entity_id
_entity_poly.type
_entity_poly.pdbx_seq_one_letter_code
_entity_poly.pdbx_strand_id
1 'polypeptide(L)'
;MFDWVWLSRVAGLGLVGTAAGSALFFGILGRTVFLEPNTRHLNSEAAIAPGKTQAVTLPPQPLPLLTLPKSPPASEVSQKSLPVLSRPFDLKQSLSTYQPLFAAPTSLGMVAIGVAEGNYRLFIENGNLYVQQTRFYFGHTDPGNLSWGDVVTNYGPCSDQGRSKGDITLAEQLCLERSRSRLPTHLVDLNAAGIDPERDLEALLNVADLYNQAMPIHSRHFPHALAIAKKGGLKGIDALAWARTASFYLNVNNELDLETGSNKATGLLGICARENLPITEWDCVYKDQLRRVKAIASVVDKYRQMYQSNTN
;
A
#
# COMPACT_ATOMS: atom_id res chain seq x y z
N MET A 1 14.63 26.28 -9.23
CA MET A 1 13.77 26.93 -8.21
C MET A 1 12.43 26.21 -8.28
N PHE A 2 12.12 25.40 -7.27
CA PHE A 2 10.87 24.65 -7.21
C PHE A 2 9.74 25.60 -6.82
N ASP A 3 8.75 25.76 -7.69
CA ASP A 3 7.69 26.75 -7.54
C ASP A 3 6.61 26.24 -6.57
N TRP A 4 6.43 26.97 -5.47
CA TRP A 4 5.48 26.64 -4.39
C TRP A 4 4.02 26.67 -4.85
N VAL A 5 3.74 27.21 -6.04
CA VAL A 5 2.43 27.23 -6.69
C VAL A 5 1.95 25.83 -7.12
N TRP A 6 2.83 24.82 -7.13
CA TRP A 6 2.47 23.46 -7.61
C TRP A 6 1.76 22.59 -6.55
N LEU A 7 2.18 22.64 -5.28
CA LEU A 7 1.51 21.89 -4.18
C LEU A 7 0.08 22.35 -3.93
N SER A 8 -0.22 23.63 -4.18
CA SER A 8 -1.57 24.18 -4.03
C SER A 8 -2.52 23.76 -5.15
N ARG A 9 -2.02 23.40 -6.34
CA ARG A 9 -2.85 22.91 -7.46
C ARG A 9 -3.25 21.44 -7.28
N VAL A 10 -2.36 20.61 -6.73
CA VAL A 10 -2.67 19.21 -6.41
C VAL A 10 -3.57 19.11 -5.17
N ALA A 11 -3.41 20.02 -4.19
CA ALA A 11 -4.37 20.17 -3.09
C ALA A 11 -5.73 20.74 -3.56
N GLY A 12 -5.73 21.63 -4.55
CA GLY A 12 -6.93 22.26 -5.11
C GLY A 12 -7.82 21.31 -5.92
N LEU A 13 -7.24 20.34 -6.64
CA LEU A 13 -8.00 19.33 -7.39
C LEU A 13 -8.77 18.36 -6.48
N GLY A 14 -8.41 18.24 -5.20
CA GLY A 14 -9.13 17.45 -4.20
C GLY A 14 -10.35 18.14 -3.55
N LEU A 15 -10.58 19.43 -3.80
CA LEU A 15 -11.57 20.23 -3.04
C LEU A 15 -12.71 20.86 -3.88
N VAL A 16 -12.69 20.76 -5.22
CA VAL A 16 -13.69 21.41 -6.09
C VAL A 16 -14.84 20.47 -6.54
N GLY A 17 -14.89 19.23 -6.03
CA GLY A 17 -15.89 18.23 -6.44
C GLY A 17 -17.31 18.34 -5.83
N THR A 18 -17.64 19.36 -5.03
CA THR A 18 -18.89 19.36 -4.23
C THR A 18 -19.78 20.61 -4.33
N ALA A 19 -19.66 21.44 -5.37
CA ALA A 19 -20.58 22.58 -5.51
C ALA A 19 -20.86 22.98 -6.97
N ALA A 20 -21.75 22.26 -7.64
CA ALA A 20 -22.57 22.80 -8.74
C ALA A 20 -23.72 21.84 -9.07
N GLY A 21 -24.80 21.90 -8.29
CA GLY A 21 -26.06 21.24 -8.62
C GLY A 21 -27.21 22.17 -8.32
N SER A 22 -27.73 22.86 -9.33
CA SER A 22 -29.10 23.38 -9.37
C SER A 22 -29.52 23.85 -10.77
N ALA A 23 -30.57 23.20 -11.26
CA ALA A 23 -31.66 23.70 -12.10
C ALA A 23 -31.47 23.83 -13.64
N LEU A 24 -32.21 22.98 -14.38
CA LEU A 24 -33.30 23.27 -15.35
C LEU A 24 -33.39 22.09 -16.38
N PHE A 25 -34.40 21.20 -16.28
CA PHE A 25 -35.65 21.14 -17.09
C PHE A 25 -35.41 21.02 -18.62
N PHE A 26 -35.95 20.09 -19.44
CA PHE A 26 -37.24 19.37 -19.50
C PHE A 26 -37.12 18.12 -20.42
N GLY A 27 -37.88 17.06 -20.10
CA GLY A 27 -38.70 16.25 -21.01
C GLY A 27 -38.10 15.49 -22.20
N ILE A 28 -38.24 14.15 -22.18
CA ILE A 28 -38.88 13.35 -23.26
C ILE A 28 -39.28 11.99 -22.67
N LEU A 29 -40.54 11.62 -22.88
CA LEU A 29 -41.14 10.31 -22.60
C LEU A 29 -40.42 9.18 -23.36
N GLY A 30 -40.25 8.01 -22.74
CA GLY A 30 -40.03 6.78 -23.49
C GLY A 30 -39.58 5.56 -22.69
N ARG A 31 -40.52 4.64 -22.43
CA ARG A 31 -40.35 3.22 -22.04
C ARG A 31 -39.76 2.91 -20.67
N THR A 32 -40.68 2.63 -19.76
CA THR A 32 -40.52 1.79 -18.58
C THR A 32 -40.02 0.38 -18.96
N VAL A 33 -38.78 0.08 -18.60
CA VAL A 33 -38.33 -1.30 -18.33
C VAL A 33 -38.13 -1.38 -16.82
N PHE A 34 -39.02 -2.10 -16.15
CA PHE A 34 -38.84 -2.50 -14.76
C PHE A 34 -37.63 -3.45 -14.71
N LEU A 35 -36.51 -2.95 -14.20
CA LEU A 35 -35.45 -3.79 -13.64
C LEU A 35 -35.46 -3.56 -12.14
N GLU A 36 -35.77 -4.63 -11.41
CA GLU A 36 -35.83 -4.67 -9.96
C GLU A 36 -34.53 -4.15 -9.32
N PRO A 37 -34.61 -3.40 -8.20
CA PRO A 37 -33.43 -3.00 -7.45
C PRO A 37 -32.89 -4.25 -6.74
N ASN A 38 -31.84 -4.86 -7.30
CA ASN A 38 -31.20 -5.99 -6.66
C ASN A 38 -30.60 -5.53 -5.33
N THR A 39 -31.11 -6.18 -4.29
CA THR A 39 -30.92 -5.96 -2.87
C THR A 39 -29.46 -5.78 -2.47
N ARG A 40 -29.22 -4.74 -1.67
CA ARG A 40 -28.00 -4.57 -0.86
C ARG A 40 -27.71 -5.86 -0.10
N HIS A 41 -26.68 -6.58 -0.48
CA HIS A 41 -26.07 -7.56 0.41
C HIS A 41 -25.33 -6.79 1.52
N LEU A 42 -26.00 -6.69 2.66
CA LEU A 42 -25.37 -6.50 3.95
C LEU A 42 -24.22 -7.50 4.06
N ASN A 43 -23.01 -6.99 4.26
CA ASN A 43 -21.86 -7.76 4.71
C ASN A 43 -22.20 -8.34 6.08
N SER A 44 -22.82 -9.52 6.09
CA SER A 44 -22.82 -10.38 7.27
C SER A 44 -21.39 -10.88 7.43
N GLU A 45 -20.70 -10.38 8.45
CA GLU A 45 -19.46 -10.95 8.94
C GLU A 45 -19.76 -12.36 9.44
N ALA A 46 -19.60 -13.34 8.55
CA ALA A 46 -19.72 -14.74 8.90
C ALA A 46 -18.68 -15.10 9.97
N ALA A 47 -19.16 -15.75 11.02
CA ALA A 47 -18.42 -16.14 12.21
C ALA A 47 -17.17 -16.97 11.90
N ILE A 48 -16.17 -16.77 12.76
CA ILE A 48 -14.79 -17.25 12.73
C ILE A 48 -14.73 -18.78 12.80
N ALA A 49 -14.03 -19.41 11.85
CA ALA A 49 -13.68 -20.83 11.94
C ALA A 49 -12.28 -21.01 12.58
N PRO A 50 -12.15 -21.79 13.67
CA PRO A 50 -10.87 -22.08 14.33
C PRO A 50 -10.03 -22.96 13.41
N GLY A 51 -8.85 -22.46 13.01
CA GLY A 51 -7.98 -23.08 12.00
C GLY A 51 -7.45 -22.09 10.96
N LYS A 52 -8.00 -20.87 10.91
CA LYS A 52 -7.60 -19.79 9.99
C LYS A 52 -6.78 -18.67 10.64
N THR A 53 -6.38 -18.86 11.90
CA THR A 53 -5.69 -17.86 12.72
C THR A 53 -4.31 -18.38 13.10
N GLN A 54 -3.27 -17.58 12.90
CA GLN A 54 -1.89 -17.89 13.26
C GLN A 54 -1.29 -16.72 14.04
N ALA A 55 -0.38 -17.00 14.97
CA ALA A 55 0.37 -15.93 15.64
C ALA A 55 1.29 -15.24 14.62
N VAL A 56 1.37 -13.91 14.70
CA VAL A 56 2.34 -13.15 13.91
C VAL A 56 3.73 -13.45 14.45
N THR A 57 4.64 -13.86 13.56
CA THR A 57 6.05 -14.02 13.90
C THR A 57 6.67 -12.64 14.05
N LEU A 58 6.85 -12.21 15.29
CA LEU A 58 7.53 -10.96 15.59
C LEU A 58 9.02 -11.10 15.24
N PRO A 59 9.64 -10.08 14.61
CA PRO A 59 11.07 -10.09 14.37
C PRO A 59 11.82 -10.09 15.71
N PRO A 60 12.94 -10.80 15.84
CA PRO A 60 13.77 -10.74 17.04
C PRO A 60 14.22 -9.28 17.28
N GLN A 61 14.13 -8.82 18.53
CA GLN A 61 14.66 -7.50 18.89
C GLN A 61 16.19 -7.45 18.67
N PRO A 62 16.75 -6.28 18.34
CA PRO A 62 16.08 -5.00 18.13
C PRO A 62 16.00 -4.66 16.64
N LEU A 63 14.79 -4.69 16.05
CA LEU A 63 14.52 -3.61 15.11
C LEU A 63 14.51 -2.33 15.95
N PRO A 64 15.24 -1.27 15.59
CA PRO A 64 15.15 0.03 16.26
C PRO A 64 13.79 0.66 15.97
N LEU A 65 12.75 0.08 16.55
CA LEU A 65 11.33 0.38 16.33
C LEU A 65 10.75 1.23 17.48
N LEU A 66 11.58 1.61 18.45
CA LEU A 66 11.15 2.03 19.78
C LEU A 66 11.67 3.39 20.27
N THR A 67 12.17 4.27 19.39
CA THR A 67 12.46 5.66 19.79
C THR A 67 11.85 6.67 18.83
N LEU A 68 10.55 6.53 18.52
CA LEU A 68 9.78 7.65 17.97
C LEU A 68 8.67 8.02 18.95
N PRO A 69 8.69 9.25 19.52
CA PRO A 69 7.54 9.77 20.23
C PRO A 69 6.33 9.78 19.30
N LYS A 70 5.14 9.61 19.88
CA LYS A 70 3.89 10.03 19.26
C LYS A 70 4.12 11.42 18.67
N SER A 71 3.86 11.60 17.37
CA SER A 71 4.11 12.85 16.64
C SER A 71 3.80 14.07 17.52
N PRO A 72 4.73 15.03 17.70
CA PRO A 72 4.46 16.20 18.54
C PRO A 72 3.27 16.99 17.95
N PRO A 73 2.47 17.67 18.80
CA PRO A 73 1.39 18.53 18.33
C PRO A 73 1.92 19.57 17.33
N ALA A 74 1.05 20.00 16.41
CA ALA A 74 1.36 20.77 15.19
C ALA A 74 1.99 22.16 15.40
N SER A 75 2.47 22.49 16.60
CA SER A 75 3.08 23.77 16.93
C SER A 75 4.48 23.50 17.50
N GLU A 76 5.48 23.54 16.61
CA GLU A 76 6.94 23.62 16.84
C GLU A 76 7.71 22.65 15.93
N VAL A 77 7.87 23.01 14.66
CA VAL A 77 8.99 22.48 13.85
C VAL A 77 9.61 23.65 13.08
N SER A 78 10.67 24.20 13.67
CA SER A 78 11.66 25.00 12.94
C SER A 78 12.18 24.21 11.74
N GLN A 79 12.35 24.87 10.59
CA GLN A 79 12.85 24.36 9.31
C GLN A 79 14.31 23.84 9.36
N LYS A 80 14.66 22.97 10.31
CA LYS A 80 15.93 22.24 10.25
C LYS A 80 15.78 21.13 9.21
N SER A 81 16.60 21.26 8.17
CA SER A 81 16.91 20.24 7.17
C SER A 81 16.78 18.83 7.73
N LEU A 82 16.10 17.94 7.00
CA LEU A 82 16.10 16.50 7.25
C LEU A 82 17.53 16.06 7.63
N PRO A 83 17.75 15.42 8.79
CA PRO A 83 19.08 15.03 9.18
C PRO A 83 19.64 14.08 8.12
N VAL A 84 20.76 14.49 7.52
CA VAL A 84 21.59 13.62 6.67
C VAL A 84 21.79 12.32 7.45
N LEU A 85 21.51 11.18 6.80
CA LEU A 85 21.82 9.84 7.30
C LEU A 85 23.27 9.85 7.80
N SER A 86 23.46 9.98 9.11
CA SER A 86 24.77 10.21 9.73
C SER A 86 25.61 8.94 9.82
N ARG A 87 25.09 7.82 9.31
CA ARG A 87 25.77 6.53 9.20
C ARG A 87 25.93 6.15 7.72
N PRO A 88 27.11 5.65 7.30
CA PRO A 88 27.27 5.10 5.97
C PRO A 88 26.34 3.90 5.78
N PHE A 89 25.74 3.80 4.59
CA PHE A 89 24.89 2.67 4.25
C PHE A 89 25.71 1.39 4.11
N ASP A 90 25.40 0.40 4.93
CA ASP A 90 25.92 -0.97 4.80
C ASP A 90 24.75 -1.91 4.46
N LEU A 91 24.76 -2.42 3.22
CA LEU A 91 23.73 -3.33 2.73
C LEU A 91 23.71 -4.64 3.51
N LYS A 92 24.88 -5.19 3.89
CA LYS A 92 24.98 -6.46 4.62
C LYS A 92 24.39 -6.31 6.01
N GLN A 93 24.72 -5.22 6.71
CA GLN A 93 24.14 -4.91 8.02
C GLN A 93 22.63 -4.67 7.93
N SER A 94 22.19 -3.93 6.92
CA SER A 94 20.78 -3.65 6.69
C SER A 94 20.00 -4.94 6.40
N LEU A 95 20.55 -5.84 5.58
CA LEU A 95 19.93 -7.14 5.30
C LEU A 95 19.80 -7.99 6.56
N SER A 96 20.85 -8.07 7.39
CA SER A 96 20.78 -8.79 8.67
C SER A 96 19.67 -8.23 9.58
N THR A 97 19.41 -6.94 9.51
CA THR A 97 18.39 -6.26 10.32
C THR A 97 16.97 -6.52 9.79
N TYR A 98 16.75 -6.44 8.47
CA TYR A 98 15.41 -6.45 7.88
C TYR A 98 14.96 -7.79 7.29
N GLN A 99 15.87 -8.73 7.03
CA GLN A 99 15.51 -10.06 6.55
C GLN A 99 14.50 -10.79 7.46
N PRO A 100 14.53 -10.66 8.81
CA PRO A 100 13.52 -11.25 9.68
C PRO A 100 12.08 -10.79 9.44
N LEU A 101 11.87 -9.59 8.86
CA LEU A 101 10.53 -9.11 8.46
C LEU A 101 9.89 -10.00 7.39
N PHE A 102 10.70 -10.73 6.64
CA PHE A 102 10.28 -11.59 5.53
C PHE A 102 10.76 -13.03 5.77
N ALA A 103 10.83 -13.49 7.02
CA ALA A 103 11.32 -14.82 7.38
C ALA A 103 10.27 -15.94 7.25
N ALA A 104 8.99 -15.64 7.41
CA ALA A 104 7.90 -16.59 7.29
C ALA A 104 6.65 -15.89 6.74
N PRO A 105 5.63 -16.63 6.24
CA PRO A 105 4.35 -16.05 5.81
C PRO A 105 3.67 -15.19 6.91
N THR A 106 3.93 -15.49 8.18
CA THR A 106 3.43 -14.73 9.34
C THR A 106 4.41 -13.67 9.87
N SER A 107 5.57 -13.46 9.25
CA SER A 107 6.47 -12.36 9.62
C SER A 107 5.86 -11.01 9.27
N LEU A 108 6.19 -9.97 10.04
CA LEU A 108 5.58 -8.64 9.95
C LEU A 108 5.52 -8.06 8.53
N GLY A 109 6.58 -8.22 7.73
CA GLY A 109 6.63 -7.76 6.34
C GLY A 109 5.69 -8.52 5.41
N MET A 110 5.60 -9.85 5.56
CA MET A 110 4.66 -10.68 4.81
C MET A 110 3.22 -10.40 5.22
N VAL A 111 2.99 -10.19 6.51
CA VAL A 111 1.69 -9.80 7.07
C VAL A 111 1.24 -8.45 6.52
N ALA A 112 2.13 -7.46 6.43
CA ALA A 112 1.83 -6.15 5.86
C ALA A 112 1.35 -6.27 4.40
N ILE A 113 2.02 -7.08 3.58
CA ILE A 113 1.60 -7.37 2.20
C ILE A 113 0.22 -8.05 2.20
N GLY A 114 0.04 -9.12 2.98
CA GLY A 114 -1.22 -9.86 2.98
C GLY A 114 -2.42 -9.04 3.47
N VAL A 115 -2.23 -8.11 4.41
CA VAL A 115 -3.27 -7.17 4.85
C VAL A 115 -3.55 -6.11 3.78
N ALA A 116 -2.52 -5.63 3.07
CA ALA A 116 -2.69 -4.71 1.94
C ALA A 116 -3.43 -5.34 0.76
N GLU A 117 -3.19 -6.62 0.47
CA GLU A 117 -3.97 -7.40 -0.52
C GLU A 117 -5.40 -7.70 -0.03
N GLY A 118 -5.64 -7.69 1.28
CA GLY A 118 -6.92 -8.11 1.88
C GLY A 118 -7.04 -9.62 2.10
N ASN A 119 -5.95 -10.37 1.85
CA ASN A 119 -5.84 -11.80 2.11
C ASN A 119 -5.70 -12.11 3.62
N TYR A 120 -5.25 -11.13 4.40
CA TYR A 120 -5.14 -11.22 5.86
C TYR A 120 -5.97 -10.17 6.60
N ARG A 121 -6.39 -10.51 7.81
CA ARG A 121 -6.93 -9.61 8.85
C ARG A 121 -6.04 -9.71 10.09
N LEU A 122 -5.81 -8.58 10.75
CA LEU A 122 -4.99 -8.51 11.96
C LEU A 122 -5.84 -8.15 13.18
N PHE A 123 -5.63 -8.88 14.27
CA PHE A 123 -6.25 -8.56 15.55
C PHE A 123 -5.30 -8.88 16.72
N ILE A 124 -5.58 -8.24 17.85
CA ILE A 124 -4.87 -8.46 19.10
C ILE A 124 -5.81 -9.24 20.01
N GLU A 125 -5.33 -10.33 20.57
CA GLU A 125 -6.07 -11.15 21.53
C GLU A 125 -5.11 -11.57 22.65
N ASN A 126 -5.52 -11.41 23.91
CA ASN A 126 -4.69 -11.76 25.07
C ASN A 126 -3.26 -11.18 25.03
N GLY A 127 -3.11 -9.95 24.54
CA GLY A 127 -1.80 -9.29 24.41
C GLY A 127 -0.88 -9.94 23.39
N ASN A 128 -1.42 -10.72 22.43
CA ASN A 128 -0.70 -11.33 21.31
C ASN A 128 -1.27 -10.83 19.97
N LEU A 129 -0.39 -10.65 18.98
CA LEU A 129 -0.79 -10.26 17.63
C LEU A 129 -1.04 -11.49 16.78
N TYR A 130 -2.25 -11.58 16.22
CA TYR A 130 -2.66 -12.68 15.36
C TYR A 130 -3.00 -12.20 13.95
N VAL A 131 -2.70 -13.07 12.99
CA VAL A 131 -3.13 -12.95 11.60
C VAL A 131 -4.19 -13.98 11.32
N GLN A 132 -5.26 -13.57 10.66
CA GLN A 132 -6.31 -14.45 10.16
C GLN A 132 -6.40 -14.38 8.65
N GLN A 133 -6.44 -15.55 8.01
CA GLN A 133 -6.67 -15.71 6.59
C GLN A 133 -8.13 -15.37 6.25
N THR A 134 -8.33 -14.43 5.34
CA THR A 134 -9.66 -14.08 4.83
C THR A 134 -10.11 -15.09 3.78
N ARG A 135 -11.35 -14.97 3.28
CA ARG A 135 -11.79 -15.79 2.14
C ARG A 135 -10.92 -15.61 0.89
N PHE A 136 -10.35 -14.42 0.68
CA PHE A 136 -9.58 -14.09 -0.51
C PHE A 136 -8.24 -14.83 -0.56
N TYR A 137 -7.69 -15.17 0.60
CA TYR A 137 -6.50 -16.00 0.73
C TYR A 137 -6.60 -17.35 0.00
N PHE A 138 -7.81 -17.93 -0.03
CA PHE A 138 -8.08 -19.25 -0.60
C PHE A 138 -8.52 -19.22 -2.07
N GLY A 139 -8.48 -18.05 -2.71
CA GLY A 139 -8.96 -17.89 -4.07
C GLY A 139 -9.72 -16.57 -4.25
N HIS A 140 -9.24 -15.73 -5.15
CA HIS A 140 -9.99 -14.60 -5.70
C HIS A 140 -9.49 -14.26 -7.10
N THR A 141 -10.31 -13.57 -7.88
CA THR A 141 -9.88 -13.04 -9.18
C THR A 141 -9.75 -11.54 -9.09
N ASP A 142 -8.61 -11.00 -9.50
CA ASP A 142 -8.42 -9.56 -9.56
C ASP A 142 -9.28 -8.95 -10.66
N PRO A 143 -10.03 -7.88 -10.36
CA PRO A 143 -10.75 -7.10 -11.37
C PRO A 143 -9.91 -6.68 -12.57
N GLY A 144 -8.64 -6.35 -12.35
CA GLY A 144 -7.72 -5.89 -13.40
C GLY A 144 -7.33 -6.97 -14.40
N ASN A 145 -7.40 -8.26 -14.02
CA ASN A 145 -7.09 -9.38 -14.92
C ASN A 145 -8.26 -9.69 -15.86
N LEU A 146 -9.50 -9.40 -15.41
CA LEU A 146 -10.71 -9.59 -16.22
C LEU A 146 -10.76 -8.67 -17.44
N SER A 147 -10.07 -7.52 -17.41
CA SER A 147 -10.00 -6.58 -18.54
C SER A 147 -9.26 -7.14 -19.77
N TRP A 148 -8.52 -8.25 -19.62
CA TRP A 148 -7.71 -8.86 -20.68
C TRP A 148 -8.21 -10.24 -21.12
N GLY A 149 -9.37 -10.69 -20.62
CA GLY A 149 -9.96 -11.98 -20.98
C GLY A 149 -9.42 -13.20 -20.23
N ASP A 150 -8.37 -13.03 -19.42
CA ASP A 150 -7.77 -14.10 -18.62
C ASP A 150 -8.34 -14.11 -17.19
N VAL A 151 -9.08 -15.15 -16.84
CA VAL A 151 -9.54 -15.38 -15.47
C VAL A 151 -8.45 -16.11 -14.69
N VAL A 152 -7.58 -15.34 -14.04
CA VAL A 152 -6.55 -15.87 -13.15
C VAL A 152 -7.09 -15.91 -11.73
N THR A 153 -7.01 -17.06 -11.07
CA THR A 153 -7.32 -17.18 -9.63
C THR A 153 -6.03 -17.02 -8.83
N ASN A 154 -6.07 -16.09 -7.88
CA ASN A 154 -5.00 -15.76 -6.95
C ASN A 154 -5.16 -16.49 -5.63
N TYR A 155 -4.03 -16.91 -5.07
CA TYR A 155 -3.94 -17.59 -3.79
C TYR A 155 -2.86 -16.98 -2.89
N GLY A 156 -2.96 -17.27 -1.60
CA GLY A 156 -1.93 -16.97 -0.61
C GLY A 156 -1.87 -15.49 -0.19
N PRO A 157 -0.80 -15.08 0.51
CA PRO A 157 -0.68 -13.73 1.05
C PRO A 157 -0.55 -12.66 -0.03
N CYS A 158 0.24 -12.94 -1.06
CA CYS A 158 0.64 -11.99 -2.09
C CYS A 158 -0.30 -11.88 -3.30
N SER A 159 -1.39 -12.66 -3.37
CA SER A 159 -2.17 -12.81 -4.61
C SER A 159 -1.29 -13.28 -5.78
N ASP A 160 -0.96 -14.57 -5.80
CA ASP A 160 0.14 -15.15 -6.59
C ASP A 160 0.03 -15.07 -8.13
N GLN A 161 -1.06 -14.55 -8.70
CA GLN A 161 -1.31 -14.46 -10.14
C GLN A 161 -1.25 -15.82 -10.83
N GLY A 162 -1.80 -16.86 -10.20
CA GLY A 162 -1.93 -18.21 -10.75
C GLY A 162 -0.62 -18.99 -10.87
N ARG A 163 0.50 -18.45 -10.38
CA ARG A 163 1.83 -19.07 -10.44
C ARG A 163 1.88 -20.41 -9.70
N SER A 164 1.07 -20.56 -8.66
CA SER A 164 0.99 -21.77 -7.85
C SER A 164 0.01 -22.80 -8.39
N LYS A 165 -0.77 -22.48 -9.43
CA LYS A 165 -1.80 -23.35 -10.00
C LYS A 165 -2.81 -23.86 -8.95
N GLY A 166 -3.09 -23.06 -7.93
CA GLY A 166 -4.04 -23.39 -6.85
C GLY A 166 -3.42 -24.02 -5.61
N ASP A 167 -2.11 -24.29 -5.60
CA ASP A 167 -1.41 -24.75 -4.41
C ASP A 167 -1.09 -23.56 -3.49
N ILE A 168 -1.72 -23.53 -2.31
CA ILE A 168 -1.53 -22.45 -1.32
C ILE A 168 -0.12 -22.45 -0.74
N THR A 169 0.44 -23.63 -0.47
CA THR A 169 1.79 -23.77 0.11
C THR A 169 2.82 -23.22 -0.87
N LEU A 170 2.67 -23.56 -2.15
CA LEU A 170 3.52 -23.02 -3.20
C LEU A 170 3.30 -21.51 -3.39
N ALA A 171 2.06 -21.01 -3.28
CA ALA A 171 1.79 -19.57 -3.33
C ALA A 171 2.51 -18.80 -2.21
N GLU A 172 2.48 -19.32 -0.97
CA GLU A 172 3.21 -18.78 0.18
C GLU A 172 4.73 -18.79 -0.06
N GLN A 173 5.28 -19.92 -0.52
CA GLN A 173 6.70 -20.05 -0.80
C GLN A 173 7.16 -19.03 -1.85
N LEU A 174 6.48 -18.95 -2.99
CA LEU A 174 6.81 -18.02 -4.07
C LEU A 174 6.68 -16.55 -3.62
N CYS A 175 5.67 -16.25 -2.79
CA CYS A 175 5.49 -14.92 -2.19
C CYS A 175 6.67 -14.53 -1.29
N LEU A 176 7.11 -15.46 -0.43
CA LEU A 176 8.24 -15.28 0.47
C LEU A 176 9.57 -15.12 -0.28
N GLU A 177 9.83 -15.97 -1.27
CA GLU A 177 11.03 -15.93 -2.11
C GLU A 177 11.14 -14.63 -2.89
N ARG A 178 10.04 -14.15 -3.49
CA ARG A 178 10.01 -12.85 -4.18
C ARG A 178 10.27 -11.69 -3.21
N SER A 179 9.67 -11.71 -2.03
CA SER A 179 9.86 -10.63 -1.05
C SER A 179 11.30 -10.57 -0.56
N ARG A 180 11.91 -11.73 -0.25
CA ARG A 180 13.31 -11.83 0.18
C ARG A 180 14.30 -11.43 -0.90
N SER A 181 14.12 -11.92 -2.13
CA SER A 181 15.02 -11.63 -3.25
C SER A 181 15.04 -10.16 -3.64
N ARG A 182 13.96 -9.42 -3.37
CA ARG A 182 13.84 -7.99 -3.70
C ARG A 182 14.26 -7.06 -2.56
N LEU A 183 14.35 -7.56 -1.33
CA LEU A 183 14.76 -6.77 -0.15
C LEU A 183 16.08 -6.00 -0.36
N PRO A 184 17.16 -6.56 -0.95
CA PRO A 184 18.38 -5.80 -1.20
C PRO A 184 18.12 -4.55 -2.06
N THR A 185 17.32 -4.69 -3.11
CA THR A 185 16.96 -3.57 -4.00
C THR A 185 16.13 -2.53 -3.26
N HIS A 186 15.19 -2.94 -2.40
CA HIS A 186 14.39 -2.00 -1.60
C HIS A 186 15.28 -1.14 -0.70
N LEU A 187 16.25 -1.75 -0.02
CA LEU A 187 17.16 -1.06 0.88
C LEU A 187 18.08 -0.10 0.12
N VAL A 188 18.58 -0.50 -1.05
CA VAL A 188 19.39 0.36 -1.92
C VAL A 188 18.58 1.56 -2.42
N ASP A 189 17.37 1.33 -2.94
CA ASP A 189 16.54 2.39 -3.52
C ASP A 189 16.04 3.37 -2.42
N LEU A 190 15.71 2.88 -1.21
CA LEU A 190 15.40 3.73 -0.05
C LEU A 190 16.60 4.57 0.39
N ASN A 191 17.78 3.95 0.49
CA ASN A 191 18.99 4.66 0.84
C ASN A 191 19.35 5.74 -0.20
N ALA A 192 19.24 5.43 -1.49
CA ALA A 192 19.47 6.40 -2.57
C ALA A 192 18.52 7.60 -2.50
N ALA A 193 17.29 7.39 -2.01
CA ALA A 193 16.32 8.45 -1.75
C ALA A 193 16.53 9.17 -0.39
N GLY A 194 17.53 8.78 0.40
CA GLY A 194 17.82 9.34 1.72
C GLY A 194 16.81 8.93 2.81
N ILE A 195 16.13 7.80 2.63
CA ILE A 195 15.14 7.27 3.58
C ILE A 195 15.78 6.15 4.39
N ASP A 196 15.85 6.33 5.71
CA ASP A 196 16.34 5.32 6.66
C ASP A 196 15.19 4.41 7.10
N PRO A 197 15.20 3.10 6.77
CA PRO A 197 14.15 2.19 7.22
C PRO A 197 14.08 2.02 8.74
N GLU A 198 15.13 2.40 9.49
CA GLU A 198 15.09 2.37 10.96
C GLU A 198 14.16 3.45 11.51
N ARG A 199 14.12 4.59 10.83
CA ARG A 199 13.27 5.74 11.20
C ARG A 199 11.93 5.70 10.47
N ASP A 200 11.83 4.92 9.41
CA ASP A 200 10.65 4.82 8.57
C ASP A 200 10.43 3.38 8.07
N LEU A 201 10.10 2.50 9.00
CA LEU A 201 9.73 1.11 8.68
C LEU A 201 8.54 1.07 7.72
N GLU A 202 7.59 2.01 7.85
CA GLU A 202 6.39 2.06 7.02
C GLU A 202 6.75 2.28 5.53
N ALA A 203 7.78 3.08 5.24
CA ALA A 203 8.32 3.20 3.88
C ALA A 203 8.85 1.86 3.35
N LEU A 204 9.60 1.09 4.14
CA LEU A 204 10.10 -0.23 3.71
C LEU A 204 8.97 -1.21 3.41
N LEU A 205 7.94 -1.25 4.26
CA LEU A 205 6.77 -2.10 4.05
C LEU A 205 5.98 -1.69 2.80
N ASN A 206 5.84 -0.39 2.55
CA ASN A 206 5.17 0.11 1.35
C ASN A 206 5.97 -0.16 0.07
N VAL A 207 7.31 -0.09 0.07
CA VAL A 207 8.12 -0.52 -1.08
C VAL A 207 7.86 -1.99 -1.37
N ALA A 208 7.91 -2.84 -0.34
CA ALA A 208 7.75 -4.28 -0.50
C ALA A 208 6.38 -4.64 -1.09
N ASP A 209 5.30 -4.04 -0.57
CA ASP A 209 3.95 -4.22 -1.11
C ASP A 209 3.80 -3.66 -2.52
N LEU A 210 4.35 -2.48 -2.84
CA LEU A 210 4.26 -1.94 -4.20
C LEU A 210 5.01 -2.82 -5.22
N TYR A 211 6.10 -3.48 -4.82
CA TYR A 211 6.73 -4.51 -5.63
C TYR A 211 5.88 -5.77 -5.78
N ASN A 212 5.09 -6.12 -4.77
CA ASN A 212 4.12 -7.21 -4.90
C ASN A 212 3.03 -6.86 -5.93
N GLN A 213 2.54 -5.63 -5.86
CA GLN A 213 1.42 -5.15 -6.68
C GLN A 213 1.80 -4.85 -8.13
N ALA A 214 2.98 -4.27 -8.36
CA ALA A 214 3.34 -3.66 -9.64
C ALA A 214 4.67 -4.16 -10.19
N MET A 215 4.88 -3.92 -11.48
CA MET A 215 6.14 -4.20 -12.15
C MET A 215 7.28 -3.36 -11.55
N PRO A 216 8.52 -3.88 -11.50
CA PRO A 216 9.66 -3.18 -10.90
C PRO A 216 9.87 -1.75 -11.43
N ILE A 217 9.52 -1.49 -12.68
CA ILE A 217 9.65 -0.17 -13.29
C ILE A 217 8.88 0.93 -12.54
N HIS A 218 7.74 0.60 -11.91
CA HIS A 218 6.98 1.54 -11.08
C HIS A 218 7.52 1.54 -9.66
N SER A 219 7.68 0.33 -9.09
CA SER A 219 8.01 0.18 -7.67
C SER A 219 9.37 0.78 -7.29
N ARG A 220 10.31 0.86 -8.23
CA ARG A 220 11.62 1.51 -8.03
C ARG A 220 11.56 3.03 -7.90
N HIS A 221 10.54 3.67 -8.45
CA HIS A 221 10.39 5.13 -8.38
C HIS A 221 9.74 5.58 -7.07
N PHE A 222 9.09 4.68 -6.33
CA PHE A 222 8.42 5.03 -5.08
C PHE A 222 9.32 5.69 -4.04
N PRO A 223 10.53 5.19 -3.71
CA PRO A 223 11.40 5.87 -2.74
C PRO A 223 11.72 7.31 -3.12
N HIS A 224 12.02 7.56 -4.40
CA HIS A 224 12.29 8.91 -4.89
C HIS A 224 11.03 9.79 -4.82
N ALA A 225 9.88 9.27 -5.25
CA ALA A 225 8.60 9.97 -5.12
C ALA A 225 8.27 10.29 -3.65
N LEU A 226 8.57 9.40 -2.70
CA LEU A 226 8.36 9.64 -1.28
C LEU A 226 9.28 10.74 -0.75
N ALA A 227 10.53 10.79 -1.20
CA ALA A 227 11.42 11.90 -0.87
C ALA A 227 10.89 13.24 -1.41
N ILE A 228 10.33 13.26 -2.63
CA ILE A 228 9.67 14.46 -3.20
C ILE A 228 8.46 14.87 -2.34
N ALA A 229 7.58 13.92 -2.02
CA ALA A 229 6.38 14.16 -1.20
C ALA A 229 6.74 14.81 0.15
N LYS A 230 7.74 14.25 0.84
CA LYS A 230 8.21 14.73 2.14
C LYS A 230 8.86 16.11 2.05
N LYS A 231 9.66 16.36 1.01
CA LYS A 231 10.23 17.70 0.74
C LYS A 231 9.13 18.73 0.46
N GLY A 232 8.03 18.30 -0.17
CA GLY A 232 6.83 19.09 -0.36
C GLY A 232 5.94 19.25 0.88
N GLY A 233 6.34 18.71 2.03
CA GLY A 233 5.61 18.88 3.29
C GLY A 233 4.53 17.84 3.57
N LEU A 234 4.28 16.88 2.66
CA LEU A 234 3.39 15.76 2.95
C LEU A 234 4.01 14.85 4.03
N LYS A 235 3.16 14.24 4.85
CA LYS A 235 3.58 13.38 5.97
C LYS A 235 2.72 12.11 6.06
N GLY A 236 3.25 11.09 6.74
CA GLY A 236 2.53 9.86 7.07
C GLY A 236 1.83 9.20 5.88
N ILE A 237 0.59 8.79 6.09
CA ILE A 237 -0.27 8.11 5.11
C ILE A 237 -0.38 8.91 3.80
N ASP A 238 -0.52 10.23 3.86
CA ASP A 238 -0.71 11.06 2.67
C ASP A 238 0.56 11.09 1.80
N ALA A 239 1.74 11.20 2.42
CA ALA A 239 3.02 11.15 1.68
C ALA A 239 3.22 9.79 1.01
N LEU A 240 2.89 8.70 1.71
CA LEU A 240 3.03 7.34 1.21
C LEU A 240 2.04 7.06 0.07
N ALA A 241 0.77 7.41 0.24
CA ALA A 241 -0.26 7.21 -0.78
C ALA A 241 0.04 8.02 -2.03
N TRP A 242 0.41 9.30 -1.86
CA TRP A 242 0.83 10.15 -2.96
C TRP A 242 2.04 9.59 -3.70
N ALA A 243 3.07 9.15 -2.97
CA ALA A 243 4.30 8.62 -3.58
C ALA A 243 4.06 7.33 -4.36
N ARG A 244 3.20 6.45 -3.83
CA ARG A 244 2.80 5.22 -4.54
C ARG A 244 2.04 5.55 -5.82
N THR A 245 1.11 6.50 -5.80
CA THR A 245 0.40 6.95 -7.01
C THR A 245 1.35 7.59 -8.02
N ALA A 246 2.21 8.51 -7.55
CA ALA A 246 3.19 9.20 -8.37
C ALA A 246 4.13 8.23 -9.11
N SER A 247 4.49 7.10 -8.50
CA SER A 247 5.40 6.11 -9.10
C SER A 247 4.92 5.48 -10.42
N PHE A 248 3.63 5.65 -10.76
CA PHE A 248 3.07 5.19 -12.03
C PHE A 248 3.14 6.22 -13.16
N TYR A 249 3.52 7.46 -12.88
CA TYR A 249 3.59 8.54 -13.85
C TYR A 249 4.99 8.64 -14.43
N LEU A 250 5.15 8.09 -15.64
CA LEU A 250 6.45 7.94 -16.29
C LEU A 250 6.46 8.62 -17.65
N ASN A 251 7.60 9.22 -17.98
CA ASN A 251 7.89 9.73 -19.32
C ASN A 251 8.25 8.58 -20.28
N VAL A 252 8.57 8.93 -21.54
CA VAL A 252 8.94 7.95 -22.59
C VAL A 252 10.23 7.17 -22.30
N ASN A 253 11.09 7.69 -21.41
CA ASN A 253 12.33 7.06 -20.97
C ASN A 253 12.13 6.21 -19.69
N ASN A 254 10.89 6.06 -19.22
CA ASN A 254 10.54 5.40 -17.96
C ASN A 254 11.08 6.09 -16.70
N GLU A 255 11.29 7.40 -16.77
CA GLU A 255 11.67 8.23 -15.62
C GLU A 255 10.41 8.83 -14.99
N LEU A 256 10.45 9.06 -13.68
CA LEU A 256 9.38 9.72 -12.94
C LEU A 256 9.12 11.12 -13.51
N ASP A 257 7.90 11.36 -14.01
CA ASP A 257 7.48 12.64 -14.57
C ASP A 257 5.99 12.87 -14.26
N LEU A 258 5.72 13.81 -13.36
CA LEU A 258 4.37 14.16 -12.91
C LEU A 258 3.73 15.28 -13.72
N GLU A 259 4.49 15.94 -14.59
CA GLU A 259 4.02 17.09 -15.36
C GLU A 259 3.54 16.65 -16.74
N THR A 260 4.35 15.84 -17.43
CA THR A 260 4.07 15.39 -18.80
C THR A 260 4.06 13.88 -18.95
N GLY A 261 4.40 13.14 -17.89
CA GLY A 261 4.34 11.69 -17.89
C GLY A 261 2.92 11.17 -18.01
N SER A 262 2.81 9.93 -18.45
CA SER A 262 1.53 9.23 -18.56
C SER A 262 1.41 8.19 -17.46
N ASN A 263 0.19 7.99 -16.96
CA ASN A 263 -0.07 6.95 -16.00
C ASN A 263 0.10 5.57 -16.66
N LYS A 264 0.94 4.73 -16.09
CA LYS A 264 1.24 3.38 -16.58
C LYS A 264 0.57 2.27 -15.74
N ALA A 265 -0.37 2.61 -14.85
CA ALA A 265 -1.06 1.68 -13.96
C ALA A 265 -2.23 0.94 -14.65
N THR A 266 -2.00 0.33 -15.81
CA THR A 266 -3.06 -0.23 -16.67
C THR A 266 -4.02 -1.19 -15.94
N GLY A 267 -3.51 -2.03 -15.02
CA GLY A 267 -4.33 -2.94 -14.22
C GLY A 267 -5.19 -2.28 -13.12
N LEU A 268 -4.79 -1.09 -12.64
CA LEU A 268 -5.53 -0.36 -11.59
C LEU A 268 -6.64 0.52 -12.17
N LEU A 269 -6.45 1.03 -13.39
CA LEU A 269 -7.46 1.83 -14.09
C LEU A 269 -8.71 1.02 -14.45
N GLY A 270 -8.55 -0.29 -14.69
CA GLY A 270 -9.66 -1.21 -14.98
C GLY A 270 -10.72 -1.28 -13.87
N ILE A 271 -10.34 -1.06 -12.61
CA ILE A 271 -11.28 -1.08 -11.47
C ILE A 271 -12.28 0.06 -11.58
N CYS A 272 -11.81 1.28 -11.81
CA CYS A 272 -12.67 2.47 -11.85
C CYS A 272 -13.49 2.55 -13.13
N ALA A 273 -12.92 2.10 -14.26
CA ALA A 273 -13.64 1.97 -15.51
C ALA A 273 -14.82 0.98 -15.39
N ARG A 274 -14.60 -0.18 -14.76
CA ARG A 274 -15.67 -1.16 -14.48
C ARG A 274 -16.75 -0.61 -13.55
N GLU A 275 -16.35 0.14 -12.53
CA GLU A 275 -17.28 0.73 -11.55
C GLU A 275 -17.95 2.01 -12.08
N ASN A 276 -17.69 2.40 -13.33
CA ASN A 276 -18.21 3.61 -13.99
C ASN A 276 -18.05 4.87 -13.10
N LEU A 277 -16.92 4.97 -12.42
CA LEU A 277 -16.66 6.08 -11.51
C LEU A 277 -16.22 7.31 -12.32
N PRO A 278 -16.85 8.48 -12.15
CA PRO A 278 -16.48 9.71 -12.84
C PRO A 278 -15.25 10.36 -12.18
N ILE A 279 -14.13 9.65 -12.18
CA ILE A 279 -12.89 10.07 -11.50
C ILE A 279 -11.71 10.03 -12.46
N THR A 280 -10.69 10.84 -12.19
CA THR A 280 -9.47 10.84 -13.00
C THR A 280 -8.67 9.56 -12.81
N GLU A 281 -7.73 9.29 -13.72
CA GLU A 281 -6.76 8.19 -13.56
C GLU A 281 -5.97 8.32 -12.26
N TRP A 282 -5.59 9.54 -11.89
CA TRP A 282 -4.91 9.83 -10.61
C TRP A 282 -5.79 9.41 -9.43
N ASP A 283 -7.02 9.90 -9.39
CA ASP A 283 -7.96 9.62 -8.30
C ASP A 283 -8.25 8.12 -8.16
N CYS A 284 -8.34 7.43 -9.30
CA CYS A 284 -8.52 6.00 -9.36
C CYS A 284 -7.37 5.25 -8.67
N VAL A 285 -6.14 5.49 -9.15
CA VAL A 285 -4.95 4.84 -8.59
C VAL A 285 -4.76 5.24 -7.13
N TYR A 286 -4.91 6.53 -6.80
CA TYR A 286 -4.79 7.04 -5.44
C TYR A 286 -5.72 6.37 -4.44
N LYS A 287 -6.98 6.09 -4.80
CA LYS A 287 -7.92 5.40 -3.90
C LYS A 287 -7.44 4.00 -3.51
N ASP A 288 -6.94 3.20 -4.47
CA ASP A 288 -6.39 1.88 -4.15
C ASP A 288 -5.07 1.98 -3.37
N GLN A 289 -4.16 2.86 -3.79
CA GLN A 289 -2.89 3.05 -3.08
C GLN A 289 -3.12 3.52 -1.63
N LEU A 290 -4.05 4.45 -1.41
CA LEU A 290 -4.43 4.92 -0.06
C LEU A 290 -5.01 3.79 0.80
N ARG A 291 -5.85 2.91 0.22
CA ARG A 291 -6.39 1.73 0.92
C ARG A 291 -5.25 0.83 1.40
N ARG A 292 -4.28 0.52 0.53
CA ARG A 292 -3.11 -0.31 0.86
C ARG A 292 -2.22 0.32 1.92
N VAL A 293 -1.93 1.61 1.81
CA VAL A 293 -1.13 2.36 2.80
C VAL A 293 -1.82 2.31 4.17
N LYS A 294 -3.12 2.59 4.25
CA LYS A 294 -3.88 2.50 5.51
C LYS A 294 -3.83 1.09 6.12
N ALA A 295 -3.90 0.07 5.27
CA ALA A 295 -3.80 -1.32 5.70
C ALA A 295 -2.43 -1.61 6.33
N ILE A 296 -1.34 -1.18 5.70
CA ILE A 296 0.04 -1.31 6.21
C ILE A 296 0.23 -0.48 7.49
N ALA A 297 -0.24 0.77 7.53
CA ALA A 297 -0.20 1.63 8.72
C ALA A 297 -0.86 0.94 9.92
N SER A 298 -2.03 0.32 9.72
CA SER A 298 -2.70 -0.46 10.76
C SER A 298 -1.88 -1.65 11.27
N VAL A 299 -1.07 -2.29 10.42
CA VAL A 299 -0.16 -3.37 10.86
C VAL A 299 0.94 -2.81 11.75
N VAL A 300 1.57 -1.70 11.33
CA VAL A 300 2.63 -1.03 12.09
C VAL A 300 2.11 -0.53 13.44
N ASP A 301 0.91 0.06 13.48
CA ASP A 301 0.33 0.58 14.72
C ASP A 301 -0.01 -0.54 15.71
N LYS A 302 -0.62 -1.65 15.25
CA LYS A 302 -0.87 -2.82 16.11
C LYS A 302 0.42 -3.44 16.62
N TYR A 303 1.45 -3.50 15.76
CA TYR A 303 2.77 -3.95 16.17
C TYR A 303 3.38 -3.03 17.24
N ARG A 304 3.30 -1.70 17.09
CA ARG A 304 3.78 -0.76 18.11
C ARG A 304 3.03 -0.90 19.44
N GLN A 305 1.70 -1.03 19.40
CA GLN A 305 0.86 -1.23 20.59
C GLN A 305 1.33 -2.44 21.40
N MET A 306 1.61 -3.54 20.72
CA MET A 306 2.12 -4.79 21.30
C MET A 306 3.47 -4.65 22.01
N TYR A 307 4.38 -3.83 21.48
CA TYR A 307 5.69 -3.62 22.10
C TYR A 307 5.62 -2.63 23.27
N GLN A 308 4.73 -1.64 23.18
CA GLN A 308 4.49 -0.68 24.27
C GLN A 308 3.73 -1.33 25.44
N SER A 309 2.87 -2.32 25.19
CA SER A 309 2.21 -3.08 26.27
C SER A 309 3.15 -4.04 27.00
N ASN A 310 4.19 -4.54 26.32
CA ASN A 310 5.14 -5.51 26.89
C ASN A 310 6.33 -4.85 27.62
N THR A 311 6.38 -3.52 27.67
CA THR A 311 7.44 -2.73 28.33
C THR A 311 6.97 -2.02 29.60
N ASN A 312 5.69 -2.17 29.95
CA ASN A 312 5.10 -1.74 31.23
C ASN A 312 4.69 -2.96 32.05
#